data_AF-A0A162JL70-F1
#
_entry.id   AF-A0A162JL70-F1
#
_cell.length_a   1.000
_cell.length_b   1.000
_cell.length_c   1.000
_cell.angle_alpha   90.00
_cell.angle_beta   90.00
_cell.angle_gamma   90.00
#
_symmetry.space_group_name_H-M   'P 1'
#
loop_
_entity.id
_entity.type
_entity.pdbx_description
1 polymer ?
#
loop_
_entity_poly.entity_id
_entity_poly.type
_entity_poly.pdbx_seq_one_letter_code
_entity_poly.pdbx_strand_id
1 'polypeptide(L)'
;MPQQSRGRDCISFEATDASTIEPVTFRVSNPTMDWWFRVREDIDPEKSSKLLGRIVIGQLPHGVSIAELRGLLERVPLPVKNTHPQQSCVTWAMDVIRTLQGEGWVWDFELDPFKDSALSYADERLKGSTSREQKVKYYKS
;
A
#
# COMPACT_ATOMS: atom_id res chain seq x y z
N MET A 1 -20.21 -1.23 4.64
CA MET A 1 -19.77 -1.40 3.23
C MET A 1 -18.94 -0.18 2.89
N PRO A 2 -17.65 -0.30 2.54
CA PRO A 2 -16.88 0.83 2.03
C PRO A 2 -17.55 1.38 0.78
N GLN A 3 -17.39 2.68 0.59
CA GLN A 3 -17.99 3.40 -0.53
C GLN A 3 -17.43 2.83 -1.84
N GLN A 4 -18.31 2.50 -2.79
CA GLN A 4 -17.85 2.16 -4.13
C GLN A 4 -17.10 3.37 -4.70
N SER A 5 -15.83 3.16 -5.06
CA SER A 5 -14.99 4.20 -5.66
C SER A 5 -15.68 4.77 -6.90
N ARG A 6 -15.80 6.09 -6.96
CA ARG A 6 -16.34 6.85 -8.09
C ARG A 6 -15.27 7.17 -9.14
N GLY A 7 -14.15 6.44 -9.13
CA GLY A 7 -13.01 6.64 -10.00
C GLY A 7 -11.87 7.33 -9.25
N ARG A 8 -11.68 8.63 -9.46
CA ARG A 8 -10.57 9.42 -8.89
C ARG A 8 -10.86 9.92 -7.48
N ASP A 9 -11.09 9.00 -6.56
CA ASP A 9 -11.42 9.30 -5.16
C ASP A 9 -10.52 8.55 -4.16
N CYS A 10 -9.52 7.83 -4.66
CA CYS A 10 -8.56 7.12 -3.82
C CYS A 10 -7.28 7.95 -3.63
N ILE A 11 -6.69 7.80 -2.45
CA ILE A 11 -5.37 8.33 -2.12
C ILE A 11 -4.47 7.12 -1.86
N SER A 12 -3.29 7.11 -2.47
CA SER A 12 -2.29 6.06 -2.23
C SER A 12 -1.11 6.62 -1.47
N PHE A 13 -0.67 5.89 -0.46
CA PHE A 13 0.54 6.16 0.31
C PHE A 13 1.53 5.01 0.08
N GLU A 14 2.78 5.32 -0.25
CA GLU A 14 3.80 4.32 -0.50
C GLU A 14 5.17 4.77 0.03
N ALA A 15 5.94 3.83 0.58
CA ALA A 15 7.40 3.96 0.65
C ALA A 15 7.98 3.36 -0.64
N THR A 16 8.78 4.14 -1.36
CA THR A 16 9.34 3.72 -2.65
C THR A 16 10.77 4.23 -2.82
N ASP A 17 11.58 3.43 -3.49
CA ASP A 17 12.92 3.76 -3.99
C ASP A 17 12.94 3.89 -5.53
N ALA A 18 11.76 4.00 -6.16
CA ALA A 18 11.60 3.88 -7.60
C ALA A 18 12.43 4.89 -8.41
N SER A 19 13.42 4.39 -9.12
CA SER A 19 14.22 5.17 -10.06
C SER A 19 13.59 5.12 -11.45
N THR A 20 13.35 6.29 -12.05
CA THR A 20 12.80 6.39 -13.42
C THR A 20 13.70 7.23 -14.30
N ILE A 21 13.89 6.79 -15.54
CA ILE A 21 14.55 7.57 -16.58
C ILE A 21 13.49 8.45 -17.24
N GLU A 22 13.70 9.77 -17.21
CA GLU A 22 12.89 10.70 -17.99
C GLU A 22 13.20 10.48 -19.49
N PRO A 23 12.20 10.12 -20.32
CA PRO A 23 12.46 9.65 -21.69
C PRO A 23 12.97 10.76 -22.62
N VAL A 24 12.78 12.03 -22.27
CA VAL A 24 13.20 13.18 -23.09
C VAL A 24 14.61 13.64 -22.73
N THR A 25 14.90 13.79 -21.44
CA THR A 25 16.19 14.31 -20.96
C THR A 25 17.20 13.22 -20.66
N PHE A 26 16.77 11.96 -20.64
CA PHE A 26 17.52 10.79 -20.16
C PHE A 26 18.05 10.93 -18.73
N ARG A 27 17.50 11.87 -17.95
CA ARG A 27 17.88 12.06 -16.55
C ARG A 27 17.19 11.03 -15.67
N VAL A 28 17.93 10.57 -14.67
CA VAL A 28 17.44 9.65 -13.65
C VAL A 28 16.89 10.46 -12.48
N SER A 29 15.62 10.23 -12.11
CA SER A 29 14.95 10.98 -11.04
C SER A 29 15.46 10.64 -9.62
N ASN A 30 15.93 9.41 -9.42
CA ASN A 30 16.43 8.92 -8.14
C ASN A 30 17.61 7.95 -8.37
N PRO A 31 18.80 8.46 -8.69
CA PRO A 31 19.95 7.64 -9.04
C PRO A 31 20.50 6.86 -7.82
N THR A 32 20.30 7.36 -6.60
CA THR A 32 20.77 6.74 -5.36
C THR A 32 19.85 5.63 -4.87
N MET A 33 18.65 5.48 -5.44
CA MET A 33 17.63 4.52 -5.00
C MET A 33 17.19 4.76 -3.56
N ASP A 34 17.25 5.98 -3.03
CA ASP A 34 16.90 6.25 -1.62
C ASP A 34 15.42 6.04 -1.38
N TRP A 35 15.02 5.64 -0.17
CA TRP A 35 13.60 5.49 0.14
C TRP A 35 12.99 6.86 0.43
N TRP A 36 11.81 7.14 -0.14
CA TRP A 36 10.97 8.27 0.27
C TRP A 36 9.51 7.86 0.42
N PHE A 37 8.81 8.64 1.24
CA PHE A 37 7.36 8.59 1.35
C PHE A 37 6.74 9.34 0.17
N ARG A 38 5.85 8.68 -0.57
CA ARG A 38 5.11 9.28 -1.68
C ARG A 38 3.62 9.21 -1.42
N VAL A 39 2.95 10.35 -1.62
CA VAL A 39 1.49 10.47 -1.64
C VAL A 39 1.05 10.69 -3.09
N ARG A 40 -0.02 10.01 -3.50
CA ARG A 40 -0.71 10.32 -4.76
C ARG A 40 -2.20 10.47 -4.48
N GLU A 41 -2.73 11.61 -4.88
CA GLU A 41 -4.14 11.97 -4.76
C GLU A 41 -4.86 11.67 -6.10
N ASP A 42 -6.20 11.72 -6.09
CA ASP A 42 -7.04 11.53 -7.29
C ASP A 42 -6.76 10.24 -8.06
N ILE A 43 -6.40 9.17 -7.36
CA ILE A 43 -6.11 7.87 -7.95
C ILE A 43 -7.42 7.16 -8.28
N ASP A 44 -7.47 6.61 -9.49
CA ASP A 44 -8.44 5.59 -9.90
C ASP A 44 -7.73 4.23 -9.97
N PRO A 45 -7.91 3.35 -8.97
CA PRO A 45 -7.21 2.07 -8.93
C PRO A 45 -7.49 1.18 -10.14
N GLU A 46 -8.67 1.31 -10.77
CA GLU A 46 -9.04 0.50 -11.94
C GLU A 46 -8.27 0.89 -13.22
N LYS A 47 -7.63 2.07 -13.23
CA LYS A 47 -6.77 2.50 -14.36
C LYS A 47 -5.34 1.99 -14.28
N SER A 48 -4.94 1.41 -13.14
CA SER A 48 -3.59 0.87 -12.98
C SER A 48 -3.47 -0.50 -13.64
N SER A 49 -2.67 -0.60 -14.71
CA SER A 49 -2.35 -1.89 -15.34
C SER A 49 -1.48 -2.80 -14.48
N LYS A 50 -0.88 -2.26 -13.41
CA LYS A 50 0.00 -3.01 -12.49
C LYS A 50 -0.70 -3.46 -11.21
N LEU A 51 -1.93 -3.00 -10.95
CA LEU A 51 -2.65 -3.35 -9.72
C LEU A 51 -3.26 -4.75 -9.84
N LEU A 52 -2.80 -5.68 -9.01
CA LEU A 52 -3.30 -7.06 -9.00
C LEU A 52 -4.64 -7.18 -8.27
N GLY A 53 -4.77 -6.52 -7.11
CA GLY A 53 -5.96 -6.57 -6.27
C GLY A 53 -5.86 -5.64 -5.07
N ARG A 54 -6.93 -5.58 -4.28
CA ARG A 54 -7.06 -4.70 -3.11
C ARG A 54 -7.59 -5.50 -1.93
N ILE A 55 -6.94 -5.35 -0.79
CA ILE A 55 -7.38 -5.95 0.47
C ILE A 55 -7.84 -4.84 1.40
N VAL A 56 -9.10 -4.88 1.81
CA VAL A 56 -9.67 -3.99 2.81
C VAL A 56 -9.37 -4.58 4.19
N ILE A 57 -8.74 -3.77 5.05
CA ILE A 57 -8.27 -4.18 6.39
C ILE A 57 -8.92 -3.39 7.53
N GLY A 58 -9.79 -2.43 7.21
CA GLY A 58 -10.41 -1.56 8.21
C GLY A 58 -11.17 -0.41 7.59
N GLN A 59 -11.62 0.49 8.44
CA GLN A 59 -12.29 1.73 8.07
C GLN A 59 -11.90 2.82 9.07
N LEU A 60 -11.52 3.99 8.57
CA LEU A 60 -11.20 5.13 9.42
C LEU A 60 -12.42 5.52 10.29
N PRO A 61 -12.23 5.78 11.59
CA PRO A 61 -13.29 6.28 12.45
C PRO A 61 -13.88 7.61 11.96
N HIS A 62 -15.13 7.87 12.32
CA HIS A 62 -15.75 9.17 12.06
C HIS A 62 -14.94 10.29 12.73
N GLY A 63 -14.61 11.33 11.95
CA GLY A 63 -13.87 12.50 12.45
C GLY A 63 -12.37 12.47 12.12
N VAL A 64 -11.79 11.33 11.76
CA VAL A 64 -10.39 11.26 11.31
C VAL A 64 -10.29 11.83 9.89
N SER A 65 -9.51 12.89 9.75
CA SER A 65 -9.20 13.53 8.48
C SER A 65 -8.08 12.81 7.73
N ILE A 66 -8.06 13.00 6.41
CA ILE A 66 -6.94 12.53 5.57
C ILE A 66 -5.61 13.17 5.99
N ALA A 67 -5.63 14.41 6.48
CA ALA A 67 -4.43 15.10 6.95
C ALA A 67 -3.85 14.41 8.21
N GLU A 68 -4.71 13.99 9.14
CA GLU A 68 -4.29 13.22 10.32
C GLU A 68 -3.74 11.85 9.91
N LEU A 69 -4.42 11.13 9.00
CA LEU A 69 -3.90 9.88 8.46
C LEU A 69 -2.53 10.08 7.83
N ARG A 70 -2.38 11.06 6.95
CA ARG A 70 -1.10 11.37 6.30
C ARG A 70 -0.01 11.68 7.33
N GLY A 71 -0.30 12.53 8.31
CA GLY A 71 0.65 12.90 9.35
C GLY A 71 1.04 11.75 10.28
N LEU A 72 0.19 10.72 10.41
CA LEU A 72 0.54 9.47 11.07
C LEU A 72 1.48 8.62 10.20
N LEU A 73 1.11 8.41 8.93
CA LEU A 73 1.89 7.57 7.99
C LEU A 73 3.28 8.15 7.70
N GLU A 74 3.43 9.47 7.68
CA GLU A 74 4.72 10.16 7.52
C GLU A 74 5.69 9.91 8.69
N ARG A 75 5.20 9.50 9.87
CA ARG A 75 6.03 9.16 11.04
C ARG A 75 6.50 7.71 11.04
N VAL A 76 5.91 6.86 10.19
CA VAL A 76 6.33 5.47 10.09
C VAL A 76 7.73 5.43 9.44
N PRO A 77 8.74 4.83 10.10
CA PRO A 77 10.11 4.81 9.58
C PRO A 77 10.19 4.21 8.18
N LEU A 78 10.89 4.88 7.28
CA LEU A 78 11.15 4.35 5.93
C LEU A 78 12.12 3.16 6.00
N PRO A 79 12.05 2.23 5.03
CA PRO A 79 12.95 1.09 4.99
C PRO A 79 14.42 1.50 4.96
N VAL A 80 15.26 0.77 5.70
CA VAL A 80 16.70 1.00 5.76
C VAL A 80 17.44 0.00 4.86
N LYS A 81 18.24 0.52 3.92
CA LYS A 81 19.08 -0.29 3.02
C LYS A 81 20.17 -1.05 3.77
N ASN A 82 20.61 -2.16 3.19
CA ASN A 82 21.78 -2.93 3.65
C ASN A 82 21.69 -3.40 5.11
N THR A 83 20.48 -3.75 5.56
CA THR A 83 20.20 -4.30 6.89
C THR A 83 19.92 -5.80 6.82
N HIS A 84 20.06 -6.49 7.97
CA HIS A 84 19.68 -7.89 8.14
C HIS A 84 18.64 -8.01 9.26
N PRO A 85 17.40 -8.45 8.99
CA PRO A 85 16.85 -8.80 7.67
C PRO A 85 16.71 -7.58 6.73
N GLN A 86 16.69 -7.83 5.42
CA GLN A 86 16.51 -6.77 4.42
C GLN A 86 15.11 -6.15 4.53
N GLN A 87 15.05 -4.82 4.53
CA GLN A 87 13.79 -4.07 4.55
C GLN A 87 13.35 -3.63 3.15
N SER A 88 12.03 -3.53 2.95
CA SER A 88 11.42 -3.13 1.67
C SER A 88 10.11 -2.37 1.87
N CYS A 89 9.43 -2.01 0.77
CA CYS A 89 8.07 -1.46 0.82
C CYS A 89 7.07 -2.38 1.54
N VAL A 90 7.33 -3.70 1.57
CA VAL A 90 6.51 -4.65 2.35
C VAL A 90 6.74 -4.45 3.84
N THR A 91 7.98 -4.24 4.28
CA THR A 91 8.29 -3.93 5.69
C THR A 91 7.54 -2.68 6.13
N TRP A 92 7.64 -1.61 5.34
CA TRP A 92 6.94 -0.35 5.63
C TRP A 92 5.43 -0.53 5.67
N ALA A 93 4.84 -1.26 4.71
CA ALA A 93 3.40 -1.52 4.70
C ALA A 93 2.94 -2.28 5.96
N MET A 94 3.72 -3.24 6.45
CA MET A 94 3.40 -3.95 7.70
C MET A 94 3.52 -3.05 8.93
N ASP A 95 4.53 -2.17 8.97
CA ASP A 95 4.69 -1.19 10.06
C ASP A 95 3.55 -0.14 10.05
N VAL A 96 3.07 0.25 8.87
CA VAL A 96 1.86 1.08 8.71
C VAL A 96 0.64 0.37 9.29
N ILE A 97 0.39 -0.89 8.90
CA ILE A 97 -0.77 -1.64 9.40
C ILE A 97 -0.70 -1.76 10.93
N ARG A 98 0.47 -2.08 11.48
CA ARG A 98 0.69 -2.14 12.93
C ARG A 98 0.39 -0.80 13.62
N THR A 99 0.84 0.31 13.03
CA THR A 99 0.60 1.66 13.53
C THR A 99 -0.90 1.97 13.54
N LEU A 100 -1.60 1.63 12.45
CA LEU A 100 -3.05 1.83 12.34
C LEU A 100 -3.85 0.93 13.29
N GLN A 101 -3.38 -0.29 13.59
CA GLN A 101 -3.96 -1.16 14.61
C GLN A 101 -3.79 -0.54 16.01
N GLY A 102 -2.62 0.04 16.31
CA GLY A 102 -2.37 0.74 17.57
C GLY A 102 -3.29 1.94 17.83
N GLU A 103 -3.70 2.64 16.76
CA GLU A 103 -4.70 3.72 16.80
C GLU A 103 -6.16 3.21 16.78
N GLY A 104 -6.37 1.89 16.60
CA GLY A 104 -7.70 1.29 16.49
C GLY A 104 -8.42 1.59 15.16
N TRP A 105 -7.70 1.99 14.11
CA TRP A 105 -8.28 2.36 12.79
C TRP A 105 -8.36 1.18 11.81
N VAL A 106 -7.62 0.12 12.10
CA VAL A 106 -7.55 -1.14 11.34
C VAL A 106 -7.91 -2.29 12.28
N TRP A 107 -8.51 -3.36 11.75
CA TRP A 107 -8.86 -4.53 12.55
C TRP A 107 -7.63 -5.16 13.20
N ASP A 108 -7.79 -5.64 14.42
CA ASP A 108 -6.74 -6.36 15.14
C ASP A 108 -6.62 -7.78 14.60
N PHE A 109 -5.57 -8.04 13.84
CA PHE A 109 -5.24 -9.34 13.24
C PHE A 109 -3.73 -9.54 13.21
N GLU A 110 -3.30 -10.79 13.20
CA GLU A 110 -1.87 -11.13 13.14
C GLU A 110 -1.26 -10.79 11.77
N LEU A 111 -0.15 -10.06 11.78
CA LEU A 111 0.47 -9.52 10.57
C LEU A 111 1.19 -10.59 9.72
N ASP A 112 1.77 -11.61 10.36
CA ASP A 112 2.49 -12.66 9.62
C ASP A 112 1.53 -13.52 8.77
N PRO A 113 0.41 -14.06 9.33
CA PRO A 113 -0.61 -14.73 8.52
C PRO A 113 -1.25 -13.83 7.47
N PHE A 114 -1.42 -12.54 7.78
CA PHE A 114 -1.93 -11.57 6.81
C PHE A 114 -0.98 -11.43 5.61
N LYS A 115 0.32 -11.30 5.86
CA LYS A 115 1.35 -11.18 4.81
C LYS A 115 1.34 -12.40 3.89
N ASP A 116 1.29 -13.61 4.44
CA ASP A 116 1.24 -14.84 3.65
C ASP A 116 -0.07 -14.96 2.84
N SER A 117 -1.19 -14.55 3.45
CA SER A 117 -2.48 -14.49 2.76
C SER A 117 -2.48 -13.46 1.62
N ALA A 118 -1.87 -12.29 1.82
CA ALA A 118 -1.78 -11.24 0.82
C ALA A 118 -0.93 -11.67 -0.38
N LEU A 119 0.18 -12.39 -0.15
CA LEU A 119 1.01 -12.96 -1.20
C LEU A 119 0.25 -14.02 -2.00
N SER A 120 -0.41 -14.96 -1.31
CA SER A 120 -1.23 -16.00 -1.95
C SER A 120 -2.37 -15.40 -2.79
N TYR A 121 -2.99 -14.33 -2.29
CA TYR A 121 -4.01 -13.57 -3.02
C TYR A 121 -3.42 -12.91 -4.28
N ALA A 122 -2.25 -12.30 -4.20
CA ALA A 122 -1.57 -11.71 -5.36
C ALA A 122 -1.22 -12.76 -6.42
N ASP A 123 -0.70 -13.91 -6.01
CA ASP A 123 -0.36 -15.04 -6.91
C ASP A 123 -1.59 -15.57 -7.65
N GLU A 124 -2.73 -15.70 -6.97
CA GLU A 124 -3.99 -16.09 -7.62
C GLU A 124 -4.50 -15.02 -8.58
N ARG A 125 -4.31 -13.73 -8.27
CA ARG A 125 -4.70 -12.60 -9.15
C ARG A 125 -3.81 -12.48 -10.39
N LEU A 126 -2.55 -12.94 -10.33
CA LEU A 126 -1.65 -13.00 -11.50
C LEU A 126 -2.17 -13.93 -12.61
N LYS A 127 -3.04 -14.89 -12.29
CA LYS A 127 -3.69 -15.78 -13.27
C LYS A 127 -4.70 -15.05 -14.19
N GLY A 128 -4.90 -13.75 -14.00
CA GLY A 128 -5.67 -12.89 -14.89
C GLY A 128 -7.14 -13.31 -14.97
N SER A 129 -7.63 -13.59 -16.19
CA SER A 129 -9.03 -13.98 -16.44
C SER A 129 -9.42 -15.33 -15.84
N THR A 130 -8.44 -16.16 -15.47
CA THR A 130 -8.66 -17.47 -14.83
C THR A 130 -8.59 -17.40 -13.30
N SER A 131 -8.32 -16.22 -12.75
CA SER A 131 -8.27 -16.00 -11.30
C SER A 131 -9.61 -16.26 -10.64
N ARG A 132 -9.60 -16.97 -9.52
CA ARG A 132 -10.79 -17.19 -8.68
C ARG A 132 -11.02 -16.09 -7.66
N GLU A 133 -10.03 -15.21 -7.50
CA GLU A 133 -10.04 -14.15 -6.49
C GLU A 133 -10.64 -12.85 -7.03
N GLN A 134 -11.45 -12.21 -6.19
CA GLN A 134 -12.09 -10.93 -6.51
C GLN A 134 -11.05 -9.81 -6.56
N LYS A 135 -11.32 -8.74 -7.34
CA LYS A 135 -10.44 -7.55 -7.38
C LYS A 135 -10.32 -6.82 -6.05
N VAL A 136 -11.34 -6.94 -5.20
CA VAL A 136 -11.38 -6.37 -3.85
C VAL A 136 -11.81 -7.47 -2.90
N LYS A 137 -11.04 -7.69 -1.84
CA LYS A 137 -11.33 -8.67 -0.78
C LYS A 137 -11.28 -7.99 0.58
N TYR A 138 -12.09 -8.46 1.52
CA TYR A 138 -11.99 -8.05 2.92
C TYR A 138 -11.14 -9.08 3.65
N TYR A 139 -10.16 -8.60 4.40
CA TYR A 139 -9.46 -9.46 5.33
C TYR A 139 -10.37 -9.70 6.53
N LYS A 140 -10.90 -10.90 6.66
CA LYS A 140 -11.62 -11.35 7.85
C LYS A 140 -10.69 -12.31 8.57
N SER A 141 -10.31 -11.97 9.81
CA SER A 141 -9.69 -12.92 10.74
C SER A 141 -10.67 -14.03 11.09
#